data_AF-A0A816QID1-F1
#
_entry.id   AF-A0A816QID1-F1
#
_cell.length_a   1.000
_cell.length_b   1.000
_cell.length_c   1.000
_cell.angle_alpha   90.00
_cell.angle_beta   90.00
_cell.angle_gamma   90.00
#
_symmetry.space_group_name_H-M   'P 1'
#
loop_
_entity.id
_entity.type
_entity.pdbx_description
1 polymer ?
#
loop_
_entity_poly.entity_id
_entity_poly.type
_entity_poly.pdbx_seq_one_letter_code
_entity_poly.pdbx_strand_id
1 'polypeptide(L)'
;MNFLLPANALSLKGDSFYHIVEEYCGKEVLELLRFQLIDSSMNLIEIDDVFSILQFESDRTLPLKEILGISVKNKQDNYSFFIMPGIRLKLEKFIRSLRSLIPSIDSSSSSTTNALTISSELVQQYPFLVDLVYSLESNLLTDFSLDFLSNMISNATRSKSSFRYKQSIKDFATSMFILGGRCVYEFVRLNIPGSIPSLTSLRLILTSSKCNFIEGEFQYDRLKDYVNWSQYKYVFCGEDSTSVVPKISYDT
;
A
#
# COMPACT_ATOMS: atom_id res chain seq x y z
N MET A 1 14.87 -5.24 -15.99
CA MET A 1 16.26 -5.37 -15.54
C MET A 1 16.41 -4.55 -14.28
N ASN A 2 16.72 -5.17 -13.15
CA ASN A 2 17.04 -4.45 -11.91
C ASN A 2 18.52 -4.05 -12.00
N PHE A 3 18.79 -2.81 -12.36
CA PHE A 3 20.15 -2.26 -12.32
C PHE A 3 20.47 -1.90 -10.87
N LEU A 4 21.53 -2.49 -10.31
CA LEU A 4 22.01 -2.20 -8.96
C LEU A 4 22.79 -0.88 -8.97
N LEU A 5 22.36 0.07 -8.15
CA LEU A 5 23.15 1.27 -7.86
C LEU A 5 24.50 0.88 -7.26
N PRO A 6 25.58 1.62 -7.57
CA PRO A 6 26.88 1.36 -6.97
C PRO A 6 26.87 1.64 -5.46
N ALA A 7 27.68 0.91 -4.69
CA ALA A 7 27.67 0.97 -3.22
C ALA A 7 28.02 2.37 -2.66
N ASN A 8 28.70 3.20 -3.44
CA ASN A 8 29.02 4.59 -3.10
C ASN A 8 27.98 5.60 -3.60
N ALA A 9 26.80 5.17 -4.07
CA ALA A 9 25.82 6.06 -4.69
C ALA A 9 25.36 7.21 -3.77
N LEU A 10 25.39 7.02 -2.45
CA LEU A 10 25.03 8.06 -1.47
C LEU A 10 26.09 9.15 -1.28
N SER A 11 27.36 8.85 -1.55
CA SER A 11 28.46 9.81 -1.39
C SER A 11 28.78 10.58 -2.67
N LEU A 12 28.02 10.34 -3.76
CA LEU A 12 28.23 11.00 -5.04
C LEU A 12 27.85 12.49 -4.99
N LYS A 13 28.71 13.29 -5.62
CA LYS A 13 28.54 14.74 -5.77
C LYS A 13 29.01 15.21 -7.14
N GLY A 14 28.46 16.33 -7.60
CA GLY A 14 28.81 16.99 -8.85
C GLY A 14 28.68 16.06 -10.06
N ASP A 15 29.71 16.02 -10.90
CA ASP A 15 29.68 15.28 -12.17
C ASP A 15 29.46 13.77 -12.00
N SER A 16 29.97 13.19 -10.92
CA SER A 16 29.79 11.77 -10.62
C SER A 16 28.33 11.42 -10.32
N PHE A 17 27.62 12.33 -9.65
CA PHE A 17 26.18 12.22 -9.40
C PHE A 17 25.40 12.39 -10.71
N TYR A 18 25.73 13.41 -11.49
CA TYR A 18 25.06 13.68 -12.77
C TYR A 18 25.20 12.54 -13.78
N HIS A 19 26.37 11.91 -13.87
CA HIS A 19 26.57 10.76 -14.75
C HIS A 19 25.63 9.60 -14.40
N ILE A 20 25.46 9.32 -13.11
CA ILE A 20 24.58 8.24 -12.64
C ILE A 20 23.11 8.62 -12.83
N VAL A 21 22.74 9.89 -12.63
CA VAL A 21 21.38 10.34 -12.95
C VAL A 21 21.08 10.19 -14.45
N GLU A 22 22.01 10.56 -15.32
CA GLU A 22 21.83 10.43 -16.77
C GLU A 22 21.65 8.96 -17.18
N GLU A 23 22.47 8.07 -16.64
CA GLU A 23 22.44 6.64 -16.93
C GLU A 23 21.14 5.97 -16.44
N TYR A 24 20.63 6.36 -15.27
CA TYR A 24 19.46 5.72 -14.65
C TYR A 24 18.13 6.39 -15.00
N CYS A 25 18.11 7.72 -15.10
CA CYS A 25 16.89 8.51 -15.25
C CYS A 25 16.74 9.13 -16.64
N GLY A 26 17.84 9.25 -17.40
CA GLY A 26 17.88 9.92 -18.70
C GLY A 26 18.24 11.40 -18.60
N LYS A 27 18.50 11.98 -19.77
CA LYS A 27 18.93 13.39 -19.92
C LYS A 27 17.88 14.39 -19.44
N GLU A 28 16.60 14.04 -19.59
CA GLU A 28 15.49 14.90 -19.20
C GLU A 28 15.49 15.18 -17.69
N VAL A 29 15.69 14.13 -16.89
CA VAL A 29 15.78 14.26 -15.43
C VAL A 29 17.07 14.96 -15.02
N LEU A 30 18.19 14.71 -15.72
CA LEU A 30 19.45 15.39 -15.47
C LEU A 30 19.31 16.92 -15.59
N GLU A 31 18.67 17.40 -16.67
CA GLU A 31 18.46 18.83 -16.89
C GLU A 31 17.59 19.46 -15.78
N LEU A 32 16.58 18.74 -15.30
CA LEU A 32 15.76 19.17 -14.16
C LEU A 32 16.57 19.36 -12.88
N LEU A 33 17.45 18.40 -12.56
CA LEU A 33 18.28 18.47 -11.37
C LEU A 33 19.34 19.57 -11.48
N ARG A 34 19.96 19.73 -12.65
CA ARG A 34 20.93 20.80 -12.92
C ARG A 34 20.30 22.18 -12.78
N PHE A 35 19.09 22.37 -13.29
CA PHE A 35 18.39 23.64 -13.17
C PHE A 35 18.11 24.03 -11.71
N GLN A 36 17.80 23.05 -10.87
CA GLN A 36 17.56 23.25 -9.43
C GLN A 36 18.86 23.25 -8.61
N LEU A 37 20.03 23.11 -9.25
CA LEU A 37 21.33 23.00 -8.60
C LEU A 37 21.39 21.82 -7.60
N ILE A 38 20.64 20.76 -7.87
CA ILE A 38 20.69 19.51 -7.10
C ILE A 38 21.88 18.71 -7.61
N ASP A 39 22.98 18.75 -6.87
CA ASP A 39 24.28 18.23 -7.29
C ASP A 39 24.76 17.02 -6.47
N SER A 40 23.93 16.50 -5.57
CA SER A 40 24.28 15.33 -4.75
C SER A 40 23.09 14.45 -4.44
N SER A 41 23.37 13.17 -4.19
CA SER A 41 22.35 12.19 -3.81
C SER A 41 21.63 12.58 -2.52
N MET A 42 22.33 13.19 -1.56
CA MET A 42 21.73 13.64 -0.30
C MET A 42 20.76 14.81 -0.52
N ASN A 43 21.18 15.83 -1.30
CA ASN A 43 20.31 16.96 -1.64
C ASN A 43 19.04 16.50 -2.37
N LEU A 44 19.16 15.50 -3.26
CA LEU A 44 18.02 14.95 -3.96
C LEU A 44 17.04 14.22 -3.03
N ILE A 45 17.54 13.51 -2.02
CA ILE A 45 16.72 12.73 -1.09
C ILE A 45 15.92 13.63 -0.13
N GLU A 46 16.51 14.76 0.27
CA GLU A 46 15.93 15.76 1.18
C GLU A 46 14.80 16.58 0.53
N ILE A 47 14.69 16.59 -0.79
CA ILE A 47 13.65 17.35 -1.51
C ILE A 47 12.37 16.52 -1.62
N ASP A 48 11.26 17.06 -1.11
CA ASP A 48 9.94 16.41 -1.12
C ASP A 48 9.35 16.28 -2.53
N ASP A 49 9.39 17.37 -3.32
CA ASP A 49 8.88 17.40 -4.69
C ASP A 49 9.81 18.17 -5.63
N VAL A 50 10.61 17.41 -6.37
CA VAL A 50 11.54 17.92 -7.39
C VAL A 50 10.79 18.59 -8.55
N PHE A 51 9.52 18.28 -8.79
CA PHE A 51 8.75 18.84 -9.90
C PHE A 51 8.01 20.13 -9.55
N SER A 52 7.99 20.52 -8.26
CA SER A 52 7.32 21.73 -7.77
C SER A 52 7.80 23.01 -8.48
N ILE A 53 9.07 23.06 -8.90
CA ILE A 53 9.65 24.19 -9.65
C ILE A 53 8.92 24.48 -10.97
N LEU A 54 8.23 23.49 -11.56
CA LEU A 54 7.50 23.64 -12.82
C LEU A 54 6.15 24.33 -12.64
N GLN A 55 5.71 24.57 -11.39
CA GLN A 55 4.49 25.33 -11.10
C GLN A 55 4.71 26.84 -11.25
N PHE A 56 5.96 27.32 -11.19
CA PHE A 56 6.24 28.74 -11.37
C PHE A 56 6.05 29.17 -12.83
N GLU A 57 5.37 30.31 -13.01
CA GLU A 57 5.24 30.98 -14.30
C GLU A 57 6.46 31.88 -14.51
N SER A 58 7.53 31.30 -15.06
CA SER A 58 8.75 32.04 -15.40
C SER A 58 9.28 31.60 -16.77
N ASP A 59 9.75 32.56 -17.55
CA ASP A 59 10.39 32.32 -18.85
C ASP A 59 11.59 31.36 -18.73
N ARG A 60 12.25 31.34 -17.56
CA ARG A 60 13.36 30.42 -17.28
C ARG A 60 12.94 28.96 -17.15
N THR A 61 11.68 28.71 -16.82
CA THR A 61 11.14 27.34 -16.67
C THR A 61 10.53 26.80 -17.96
N LEU A 62 10.29 27.64 -18.98
CA LEU A 62 9.70 27.24 -20.26
C LEU A 62 10.52 26.15 -20.97
N PRO A 63 11.85 26.26 -21.13
CA PRO A 63 12.63 25.21 -21.79
C PRO A 63 12.55 23.86 -21.07
N LEU A 64 12.49 23.88 -19.74
CA LEU A 64 12.33 22.67 -18.94
C LEU A 64 10.96 22.05 -19.08
N LYS A 65 9.91 22.87 -19.16
CA LYS A 65 8.56 22.39 -19.42
C LYS A 65 8.51 21.68 -20.78
N GLU A 66 9.10 22.27 -21.81
CA GLU A 66 9.16 21.64 -23.15
C GLU A 66 9.89 20.30 -23.18
N ILE A 67 10.93 20.12 -22.35
CA ILE A 67 11.69 18.85 -22.25
C ILE A 67 10.94 17.80 -21.42
N LEU A 68 10.31 18.21 -20.31
CA LEU A 68 9.78 17.29 -19.30
C LEU A 68 8.30 16.90 -19.50
N GLY A 69 7.59 17.59 -20.38
CA GLY A 69 6.15 17.45 -20.45
C GLY A 69 5.50 17.87 -21.76
N ILE A 70 4.18 17.84 -21.73
CA ILE A 70 3.31 18.16 -22.86
C ILE A 70 2.50 19.38 -22.45
N SER A 71 2.52 20.40 -23.31
CA SER A 71 1.62 21.55 -23.17
C SER A 71 0.26 21.18 -23.76
N VAL A 72 -0.77 21.19 -22.91
CA VAL A 72 -2.16 20.97 -23.33
C VAL A 72 -2.84 22.33 -23.42
N LYS A 73 -3.30 22.69 -24.62
CA LYS A 73 -4.05 23.93 -24.84
C LYS A 73 -5.46 23.77 -24.30
N ASN A 74 -5.83 24.50 -23.26
CA ASN A 74 -7.21 24.52 -22.78
C ASN A 74 -8.07 25.46 -23.63
N LYS A 75 -9.40 25.24 -23.60
CA LYS A 75 -10.40 26.03 -24.35
C LYS A 75 -10.45 27.53 -24.01
N GLN A 76 -9.68 27.97 -23.02
CA GLN A 76 -9.60 29.35 -22.52
C GLN A 76 -8.25 30.02 -22.85
N ASP A 77 -7.50 29.52 -23.84
CA ASP A 77 -6.14 29.97 -24.21
C ASP A 77 -5.07 29.87 -23.10
N ASN A 78 -5.40 29.28 -21.94
CA ASN A 78 -4.41 28.91 -20.94
C ASN A 78 -3.78 27.56 -21.27
N TYR A 79 -2.45 27.50 -21.26
CA TYR A 79 -1.68 26.26 -21.42
C TYR A 79 -1.57 25.58 -20.06
N SER A 80 -2.14 24.37 -19.92
CA SER A 80 -1.84 23.51 -18.77
C SER A 80 -0.64 22.63 -19.09
N PHE A 81 0.32 22.60 -18.17
CA PHE A 81 1.53 21.79 -18.31
C PHE A 81 1.36 20.42 -17.65
N PHE A 82 1.68 19.36 -18.38
CA PHE A 82 1.62 17.99 -17.87
C PHE A 82 2.96 17.28 -18.00
N ILE A 83 3.52 16.81 -16.88
CA ILE A 83 4.80 16.08 -16.86
C ILE A 83 4.59 14.68 -17.41
N MET A 84 5.49 14.20 -18.28
CA MET A 84 5.38 12.84 -18.81
C MET A 84 5.51 11.82 -17.66
N PRO A 85 4.57 10.87 -17.52
CA PRO A 85 4.54 9.96 -16.37
C PRO A 85 5.76 9.04 -16.32
N GLY A 86 6.35 8.71 -17.48
CA GLY A 86 7.58 7.93 -17.55
C GLY A 86 8.79 8.61 -16.91
N ILE A 87 8.89 9.94 -17.00
CA ILE A 87 9.98 10.72 -16.38
C ILE A 87 9.84 10.70 -14.87
N ARG A 88 8.61 10.95 -14.38
CA ARG A 88 8.27 10.88 -12.96
C ARG A 88 8.61 9.51 -12.35
N LEU A 89 8.17 8.44 -13.01
CA LEU A 89 8.43 7.07 -12.56
C LEU A 89 9.93 6.71 -12.52
N LYS A 90 10.72 7.21 -13.48
CA LYS A 90 12.18 6.98 -13.48
C LYS A 90 12.85 7.64 -12.29
N LEU A 91 12.55 8.92 -12.04
CA LEU A 91 13.11 9.66 -10.91
C LEU A 91 12.69 9.06 -9.57
N GLU A 92 11.40 8.73 -9.40
CA GLU A 92 10.90 8.10 -8.17
C GLU A 92 11.57 6.75 -7.88
N LYS A 93 11.80 5.93 -8.91
CA LYS A 93 12.53 4.66 -8.76
C LYS A 93 13.99 4.89 -8.36
N PHE A 94 14.63 5.91 -8.92
CA PHE A 94 16.00 6.26 -8.59
C PHE A 94 16.14 6.76 -7.14
N ILE A 95 15.27 7.69 -6.71
CA ILE A 95 15.23 8.19 -5.32
C ILE A 95 14.96 7.02 -4.35
N ARG A 96 14.03 6.12 -4.69
CA ARG A 96 13.75 4.93 -3.88
C ARG A 96 14.98 4.03 -3.73
N SER A 97 15.71 3.85 -4.82
CA SER A 97 16.94 3.04 -4.83
C SER A 97 18.03 3.70 -3.97
N LEU A 98 18.16 5.03 -4.01
CA LEU A 98 19.06 5.78 -3.13
C LEU A 98 18.66 5.67 -1.65
N ARG A 99 17.38 5.88 -1.31
CA ARG A 99 16.89 5.77 0.07
C ARG A 99 17.11 4.37 0.65
N SER A 100 17.02 3.33 -0.17
CA SER A 100 17.28 1.95 0.27
C SER A 100 18.74 1.70 0.70
N LEU A 101 19.68 2.55 0.26
CA LEU A 101 21.09 2.47 0.62
C LEU A 101 21.41 3.17 1.94
N ILE A 102 20.51 4.00 2.48
CA ILE A 102 20.72 4.69 3.76
C ILE A 102 20.59 3.64 4.88
N PRO A 103 21.68 3.31 5.60
CA PRO A 103 21.58 2.47 6.78
C PRO A 103 20.71 3.20 7.80
N SER A 104 19.86 2.47 8.52
CA SER A 104 19.01 2.96 9.61
C SER A 104 19.81 3.69 10.71
N ILE A 105 20.11 4.97 10.49
CA ILE A 105 20.67 5.91 11.45
C ILE A 105 19.55 6.91 11.73
N ASP A 106 18.58 6.47 12.54
CA ASP A 106 17.73 7.36 13.34
C ASP A 106 17.19 6.55 14.53
N SER A 107 18.12 6.14 15.39
CA SER A 107 17.85 5.77 16.77
C SER A 107 18.18 6.95 17.70
N SER A 108 17.78 8.17 17.36
CA SER A 108 17.80 9.31 18.30
C SER A 108 17.07 10.56 17.78
N SER A 109 15.80 10.43 17.42
CA SER A 109 14.90 11.59 17.46
C SER A 109 13.54 11.14 18.00
N SER A 110 13.32 11.48 19.27
CA SER A 110 12.04 11.36 19.93
C SER A 110 11.04 12.31 19.27
N SER A 111 10.34 11.82 18.27
CA SER A 111 9.04 12.34 17.88
C SER A 111 8.05 11.19 17.94
N THR A 112 6.99 11.39 18.73
CA THR A 112 5.90 10.45 18.94
C THR A 112 5.04 10.35 17.68
N THR A 113 5.55 9.67 16.67
CA THR A 113 4.74 9.01 15.64
C THR A 113 5.02 7.53 15.75
N ASN A 114 3.96 6.72 15.77
CA ASN A 114 4.03 5.26 15.77
C ASN A 114 4.56 4.76 14.42
N ALA A 115 5.77 5.16 14.03
CA ALA A 115 6.44 4.69 12.85
C ALA A 115 6.77 3.20 13.08
N LEU A 116 6.11 2.34 12.31
CA LEU A 116 6.35 0.91 12.26
C LEU A 116 7.83 0.67 11.91
N THR A 117 8.65 0.38 12.92
CA THR A 117 10.06 0.06 12.73
C THR A 117 10.17 -1.33 12.10
N ILE A 118 10.39 -1.40 10.78
CA ILE A 118 10.60 -2.67 10.07
C ILE A 118 12.10 -2.99 10.11
N SER A 119 12.47 -4.21 10.52
CA SER A 119 13.87 -4.66 10.47
C SER A 119 14.37 -4.80 9.02
N SER A 120 15.65 -4.53 8.79
CA SER A 120 16.29 -4.64 7.47
C SER A 120 16.19 -6.05 6.86
N GLU A 121 16.13 -7.09 7.70
CA GLU A 121 15.94 -8.48 7.29
C GLU A 121 14.53 -8.74 6.73
N LEU A 122 13.50 -8.10 7.31
CA LEU A 122 12.13 -8.18 6.81
C LEU A 122 11.95 -7.46 5.48
N VAL A 123 12.66 -6.34 5.31
CA VAL A 123 12.68 -5.58 4.05
C VAL A 123 13.27 -6.42 2.91
N GLN A 124 14.36 -7.15 3.17
CA GLN A 124 14.94 -8.06 2.17
C GLN A 124 14.03 -9.24 1.85
N GLN A 125 13.35 -9.80 2.85
CA GLN A 125 12.47 -10.95 2.67
C GLN A 125 11.15 -10.59 1.96
N TYR A 126 10.64 -9.39 2.20
CA TYR A 126 9.36 -8.91 1.66
C TYR A 126 9.49 -7.47 1.12
N PRO A 127 10.07 -7.28 -0.08
CA PRO A 127 10.33 -5.95 -0.64
C PRO A 127 9.08 -5.07 -0.79
N PHE A 128 7.91 -5.69 -0.99
CA PHE A 128 6.64 -4.99 -1.12
C PHE A 128 6.23 -4.25 0.16
N LEU A 129 6.71 -4.68 1.35
CA LEU A 129 6.41 -4.01 2.62
C LEU A 129 6.98 -2.60 2.67
N VAL A 130 8.11 -2.35 1.99
CA VAL A 130 8.73 -1.01 1.93
C VAL A 130 7.83 -0.06 1.15
N ASP A 131 7.40 -0.45 -0.06
CA ASP A 131 6.48 0.35 -0.88
C ASP A 131 5.16 0.61 -0.13
N LEU A 132 4.70 -0.37 0.64
CA LEU A 132 3.48 -0.27 1.44
C LEU A 132 3.65 0.69 2.63
N VAL A 133 4.80 0.67 3.31
CA VAL A 133 5.08 1.58 4.43
C VAL A 133 5.36 3.00 3.97
N TYR A 134 6.02 3.21 2.82
CA TYR A 134 6.16 4.56 2.28
C TYR A 134 4.84 5.14 1.76
N SER A 135 3.89 4.30 1.29
CA SER A 135 2.55 4.80 0.98
C SER A 135 1.76 5.22 2.23
N LEU A 136 2.16 4.73 3.43
CA LEU A 136 1.54 5.10 4.70
C LEU A 136 1.75 6.56 5.10
N GLU A 137 2.83 7.19 4.64
CA GLU A 137 3.15 8.58 4.97
C GLU A 137 2.24 9.58 4.22
N SER A 138 1.51 9.12 3.20
CA SER A 138 0.44 9.90 2.58
C SER A 138 -0.85 9.76 3.39
N ASN A 139 -1.43 10.90 3.81
CA ASN A 139 -2.56 11.09 4.75
C ASN A 139 -3.92 10.38 4.44
N LEU A 140 -3.94 9.18 3.84
CA LEU A 140 -5.13 8.48 3.36
C LEU A 140 -5.47 7.19 4.11
N LEU A 141 -4.86 6.95 5.26
CA LEU A 141 -5.10 5.68 5.96
C LEU A 141 -6.34 5.68 6.85
N THR A 142 -7.14 4.64 6.65
CA THR A 142 -8.13 4.18 7.62
C THR A 142 -7.44 3.41 8.75
N ASP A 143 -8.02 3.40 9.94
CA ASP A 143 -7.53 2.66 11.11
C ASP A 143 -7.30 1.16 10.79
N PHE A 144 -8.12 0.58 9.91
CA PHE A 144 -7.98 -0.81 9.47
C PHE A 144 -6.67 -1.06 8.73
N SER A 145 -6.25 -0.15 7.84
CA SER A 145 -5.04 -0.33 7.05
C SER A 145 -3.77 -0.35 7.93
N LEU A 146 -3.73 0.49 8.98
CA LEU A 146 -2.66 0.46 9.99
C LEU A 146 -2.68 -0.85 10.79
N ASP A 147 -3.87 -1.28 11.20
CA ASP A 147 -4.05 -2.54 11.91
C ASP A 147 -3.59 -3.76 11.09
N PHE A 148 -3.94 -3.77 9.81
CA PHE A 148 -3.59 -4.84 8.88
C PHE A 148 -2.07 -4.93 8.70
N LEU A 149 -1.41 -3.79 8.49
CA LEU A 149 0.04 -3.73 8.27
C LEU A 149 0.84 -4.04 9.53
N SER A 150 0.45 -3.47 10.67
CA SER A 150 1.09 -3.77 11.95
C SER A 150 1.00 -5.25 12.29
N ASN A 151 -0.12 -5.91 11.98
CA ASN A 151 -0.29 -7.34 12.19
C ASN A 151 0.55 -8.18 11.22
N MET A 152 0.63 -7.78 9.95
CA MET A 152 1.51 -8.43 8.97
C MET A 152 2.96 -8.39 9.41
N ILE A 153 3.46 -7.21 9.76
CA ILE A 153 4.85 -7.02 10.22
C ILE A 153 5.11 -7.82 11.50
N SER A 154 4.16 -7.80 12.44
CA SER A 154 4.24 -8.58 13.68
C SER A 154 4.23 -10.09 13.44
N ASN A 155 3.56 -10.58 12.41
CA ASN A 155 3.56 -12.01 12.08
C ASN A 155 4.79 -12.40 11.26
N ALA A 156 5.33 -11.49 10.46
CA ALA A 156 6.54 -11.75 9.69
C ALA A 156 7.77 -12.02 10.59
N THR A 157 7.82 -11.42 11.79
CA THR A 157 8.85 -11.72 12.81
C THR A 157 8.61 -13.02 13.58
N ARG A 158 7.45 -13.66 13.41
CA ARG A 158 7.05 -14.85 14.17
C ARG A 158 7.22 -16.12 13.34
N SER A 159 7.35 -17.25 14.03
CA SER A 159 7.18 -18.55 13.40
C SER A 159 5.74 -18.72 12.91
N LYS A 160 5.54 -19.47 11.82
CA LYS A 160 4.20 -19.70 11.21
C LYS A 160 3.16 -20.26 12.20
N SER A 161 3.60 -21.05 13.18
CA SER A 161 2.74 -21.60 14.23
C SER A 161 2.32 -20.59 15.30
N SER A 162 2.98 -19.43 15.37
CA SER A 162 2.76 -18.38 16.37
C SER A 162 2.07 -17.14 15.77
N PHE A 163 1.54 -17.25 14.55
CA PHE A 163 0.79 -16.15 13.95
C PHE A 163 -0.43 -15.79 14.80
N ARG A 164 -0.63 -14.49 15.02
CA ARG A 164 -1.80 -13.96 15.72
C ARG A 164 -2.45 -12.91 14.85
N TYR A 165 -3.76 -12.73 15.03
CA TYR A 165 -4.54 -11.82 14.21
C TYR A 165 -5.43 -10.98 15.11
N LYS A 166 -5.44 -9.66 14.89
CA LYS A 166 -6.40 -8.74 15.51
C LYS A 166 -7.83 -9.08 15.05
N GLN A 167 -8.83 -8.66 15.83
CA GLN A 167 -10.23 -8.98 15.53
C GLN A 167 -10.68 -8.38 14.19
N SER A 168 -10.32 -7.11 13.92
CA SER A 168 -10.57 -6.42 12.64
C SER A 168 -10.13 -7.25 11.42
N ILE A 169 -8.98 -7.92 11.53
CA ILE A 169 -8.43 -8.76 10.46
C ILE A 169 -9.16 -10.10 10.35
N LYS A 170 -9.61 -10.67 11.48
CA LYS A 170 -10.45 -11.87 11.47
C LYS A 170 -11.81 -11.61 10.83
N ASP A 171 -12.40 -10.45 11.11
CA ASP A 171 -13.70 -10.04 10.55
C ASP A 171 -13.56 -9.78 9.04
N PHE A 172 -12.49 -9.10 8.63
CA PHE A 172 -12.12 -8.94 7.22
C PHE A 172 -11.90 -10.29 6.52
N ALA A 173 -11.11 -11.19 7.12
CA ALA A 173 -10.84 -12.52 6.57
C ALA A 173 -12.12 -13.35 6.41
N THR A 174 -13.02 -13.27 7.39
CA THR A 174 -14.34 -13.91 7.35
C THR A 174 -15.19 -13.36 6.21
N SER A 175 -15.28 -12.04 6.11
CA SER A 175 -16.04 -11.36 5.05
C SER A 175 -15.50 -11.71 3.66
N MET A 176 -14.17 -11.69 3.50
CA MET A 176 -13.50 -12.04 2.25
C MET A 176 -13.75 -13.50 1.85
N PHE A 177 -13.73 -14.43 2.80
CA PHE A 177 -14.03 -15.83 2.51
C PHE A 177 -15.49 -16.06 2.12
N ILE A 178 -16.42 -15.37 2.79
CA ILE A 178 -17.87 -15.46 2.49
C ILE A 178 -18.18 -14.86 1.12
N LEU A 179 -17.66 -13.66 0.83
CA LEU A 179 -17.98 -12.91 -0.39
C LEU A 179 -17.15 -13.37 -1.60
N GLY A 180 -15.85 -13.60 -1.41
CA GLY A 180 -14.91 -13.98 -2.47
C GLY A 180 -14.76 -15.49 -2.64
N GLY A 181 -15.23 -16.29 -1.68
CA GLY A 181 -15.09 -17.74 -1.70
C GLY A 181 -13.67 -18.23 -1.42
N ARG A 182 -13.54 -19.57 -1.39
CA ARG A 182 -12.30 -20.25 -0.99
C ARG A 182 -11.11 -19.93 -1.90
N CYS A 183 -11.32 -19.84 -3.21
CA CYS A 183 -10.23 -19.65 -4.17
C CYS A 183 -9.57 -18.28 -4.02
N VAL A 184 -10.39 -17.22 -3.93
CA VAL A 184 -9.91 -15.84 -3.72
C VAL A 184 -9.19 -15.73 -2.38
N TYR A 185 -9.76 -16.32 -1.33
CA TYR A 185 -9.16 -16.33 -0.01
C TYR A 185 -7.77 -17.00 0.00
N GLU A 186 -7.66 -18.20 -0.56
CA GLU A 186 -6.37 -18.92 -0.63
C GLU A 186 -5.35 -18.19 -1.50
N PHE A 187 -5.79 -17.61 -2.63
CA PHE A 187 -4.90 -16.83 -3.48
C PHE A 187 -4.24 -15.69 -2.70
N VAL A 188 -5.02 -14.91 -1.96
CA VAL A 188 -4.46 -13.81 -1.17
C VAL A 188 -3.61 -14.32 0.00
N ARG A 189 -4.04 -15.38 0.69
CA ARG A 189 -3.28 -15.97 1.80
C ARG A 189 -1.89 -16.45 1.39
N LEU A 190 -1.78 -17.05 0.20
CA LEU A 190 -0.53 -17.59 -0.31
C LEU A 190 0.40 -16.50 -0.85
N ASN A 191 -0.16 -15.46 -1.48
CA ASN A 191 0.62 -14.36 -2.04
C ASN A 191 1.03 -13.30 -0.99
N ILE A 192 0.33 -13.22 0.14
CA ILE A 192 0.61 -12.25 1.21
C ILE A 192 0.77 -13.00 2.56
N PRO A 193 1.93 -13.61 2.84
CA PRO A 193 2.13 -14.41 4.04
C PRO A 193 1.92 -13.62 5.33
N GLY A 194 1.27 -14.24 6.32
CA GLY A 194 1.05 -13.62 7.65
C GLY A 194 -0.04 -12.55 7.70
N SER A 195 -0.67 -12.21 6.56
CA SER A 195 -1.74 -11.21 6.47
C SER A 195 -3.07 -11.69 7.01
N ILE A 196 -3.52 -12.87 6.59
CA ILE A 196 -4.80 -13.46 6.96
C ILE A 196 -4.65 -14.88 7.54
N PRO A 197 -5.60 -15.35 8.37
CA PRO A 197 -5.53 -16.66 9.02
C PRO A 197 -5.50 -17.85 8.04
N SER A 198 -5.02 -18.99 8.51
CA SER A 198 -5.16 -20.27 7.78
C SER A 198 -6.62 -20.69 7.64
N LEU A 199 -6.96 -21.54 6.67
CA LEU A 199 -8.31 -22.10 6.55
C LEU A 199 -8.76 -22.84 7.82
N THR A 200 -7.85 -23.52 8.50
CA THR A 200 -8.14 -24.19 9.77
C THR A 200 -8.53 -23.17 10.84
N SER A 201 -7.74 -22.10 10.97
CA SER A 201 -8.03 -21.00 11.91
C SER A 201 -9.34 -20.29 11.55
N LEU A 202 -9.60 -20.07 10.27
CA LEU A 202 -10.83 -19.45 9.79
C LEU A 202 -12.06 -20.32 10.08
N ARG A 203 -11.96 -21.63 9.86
CA ARG A 203 -13.02 -22.58 10.23
C ARG A 203 -13.30 -22.56 11.72
N LEU A 204 -12.25 -22.51 12.54
CA LEU A 204 -12.40 -22.36 13.99
C LEU A 204 -13.07 -21.04 14.35
N ILE A 205 -12.71 -19.93 13.69
CA ILE A 205 -13.39 -18.65 13.88
C ILE A 205 -14.89 -18.81 13.55
N LEU A 206 -15.23 -19.29 12.35
CA LEU A 206 -16.60 -19.48 11.89
C LEU A 206 -17.44 -20.39 12.81
N THR A 207 -16.87 -21.50 13.27
CA THR A 207 -17.54 -22.43 14.20
C THR A 207 -17.62 -21.86 15.62
N SER A 208 -16.60 -21.15 16.08
CA SER A 208 -16.60 -20.50 17.39
C SER A 208 -17.60 -19.34 17.48
N SER A 209 -17.95 -18.72 16.35
CA SER A 209 -18.95 -17.66 16.27
C SER A 209 -20.37 -18.11 16.65
N LYS A 210 -20.60 -19.41 16.87
CA LYS A 210 -21.83 -19.99 17.44
C LYS A 210 -23.13 -19.31 16.94
N CYS A 211 -23.24 -19.13 15.63
CA CYS A 211 -24.54 -19.10 14.97
C CYS A 211 -24.89 -20.56 14.66
N ASN A 212 -25.33 -21.30 15.67
CA ASN A 212 -26.04 -22.54 15.41
C ASN A 212 -27.40 -22.13 14.85
N PHE A 213 -27.55 -22.22 13.53
CA PHE A 213 -28.86 -22.08 12.91
C PHE A 213 -29.64 -23.34 13.25
N ILE A 214 -30.73 -23.15 14.00
CA ILE A 214 -31.65 -24.23 14.34
C ILE A 214 -32.75 -24.19 13.28
N GLU A 215 -33.04 -25.35 12.70
CA GLU A 215 -34.10 -25.46 11.69
C GLU A 215 -35.44 -25.03 12.30
N GLY A 216 -36.19 -24.21 11.54
CA GLY A 216 -37.47 -23.66 11.99
C GLY A 216 -37.38 -22.49 12.97
N GLU A 217 -36.18 -22.07 13.38
CA GLU A 217 -36.00 -20.92 14.27
C GLU A 217 -35.50 -19.69 13.50
N PHE A 218 -36.37 -18.68 13.40
CA PHE A 218 -36.00 -17.38 12.85
C PHE A 218 -35.40 -16.49 13.95
N GLN A 219 -34.15 -16.03 13.76
CA GLN A 219 -33.45 -15.18 14.72
C GLN A 219 -33.91 -13.71 14.65
N TYR A 220 -35.20 -13.47 14.93
CA TYR A 220 -35.84 -12.17 14.81
C TYR A 220 -35.14 -11.09 15.64
N ASP A 221 -34.75 -11.41 16.88
CA ASP A 221 -34.14 -10.44 17.79
C ASP A 221 -32.81 -9.91 17.24
N ARG A 222 -31.98 -10.78 16.66
CA ARG A 222 -30.71 -10.38 16.02
C ARG A 222 -30.95 -9.52 14.77
N LEU A 223 -31.96 -9.86 13.98
CA LEU A 223 -32.33 -9.05 12.82
C LEU A 223 -32.84 -7.67 13.27
N LYS A 224 -33.65 -7.63 14.33
CA LYS A 224 -34.16 -6.39 14.92
C LYS A 224 -33.04 -5.51 15.47
N ASP A 225 -32.09 -6.09 16.19
CA ASP A 225 -30.91 -5.39 16.71
C ASP A 225 -30.09 -4.79 15.55
N TYR A 226 -29.88 -5.57 14.49
CA TYR A 226 -29.18 -5.08 13.29
C TYR A 226 -29.92 -3.93 12.59
N VAL A 227 -31.24 -4.05 12.42
CA VAL A 227 -32.07 -2.99 11.81
C VAL A 227 -32.03 -1.71 12.63
N ASN A 228 -32.12 -1.84 13.96
CA ASN A 228 -32.04 -0.70 14.89
C ASN A 228 -30.67 -0.03 14.84
N TRP A 229 -29.60 -0.81 14.82
CA TRP A 229 -28.23 -0.32 14.70
C TRP A 229 -28.00 0.43 13.38
N SER A 230 -28.51 -0.11 12.27
CA SER A 230 -28.37 0.48 10.93
C SER A 230 -29.30 1.67 10.66
N GLN A 231 -30.22 1.99 11.58
CA GLN A 231 -31.17 3.11 11.49
C GLN A 231 -32.04 3.11 10.23
N TYR A 232 -32.40 1.94 9.71
CA TYR A 232 -33.27 1.85 8.53
C TYR A 232 -34.69 2.33 8.85
N LYS A 233 -35.25 3.23 8.03
CA LYS A 233 -36.63 3.71 8.16
C LYS A 233 -37.68 2.68 7.73
N TYR A 234 -37.34 1.85 6.74
CA TYR A 234 -38.23 0.84 6.18
C TYR A 234 -37.43 -0.43 5.91
N VAL A 235 -37.99 -1.58 6.27
CA VAL A 235 -37.42 -2.90 6.02
C VAL A 235 -38.47 -3.74 5.33
N PHE A 236 -38.11 -4.33 4.20
CA PHE A 236 -38.94 -5.25 3.45
C PHE A 236 -38.30 -6.64 3.53
N CYS A 237 -39.10 -7.64 3.90
CA CYS A 237 -38.67 -9.03 3.92
C CYS A 237 -39.50 -9.80 2.89
N GLY A 238 -38.82 -10.47 1.96
CA GLY A 238 -39.42 -11.42 1.04
C GLY A 238 -38.87 -12.81 1.34
N GLU A 239 -39.75 -13.81 1.35
CA GLU A 239 -39.38 -15.22 1.43
C GLU A 239 -39.66 -15.86 0.07
N ASP A 240 -38.71 -16.66 -0.41
CA ASP A 240 -38.92 -17.57 -1.53
C ASP A 240 -38.35 -18.94 -1.15
N SER A 241 -39.08 -20.00 -1.51
CA SER A 241 -38.70 -21.36 -1.16
C SER A 241 -37.61 -21.86 -2.09
N THR A 242 -36.49 -22.34 -1.53
CA THR A 242 -35.41 -22.95 -2.31
C THR A 242 -35.59 -24.48 -2.37
N SER A 243 -35.54 -25.06 -3.56
CA SER A 243 -35.57 -26.52 -3.72
C SER A 243 -34.32 -27.17 -3.11
N VAL A 244 -34.53 -28.10 -2.19
CA VAL A 244 -33.45 -28.89 -1.57
C VAL A 244 -33.27 -30.20 -2.33
N VAL A 245 -32.03 -30.54 -2.69
CA VAL A 245 -31.70 -31.85 -3.26
C VAL A 245 -31.57 -32.85 -2.11
N PRO A 246 -32.40 -33.91 -2.04
CA PRO A 246 -32.35 -34.85 -0.93
C PRO A 246 -31.04 -35.64 -0.95
N LYS A 247 -30.23 -35.47 0.10
CA LYS A 247 -28.97 -36.18 0.30
C LYS A 247 -28.79 -36.46 1.79
N ILE A 248 -28.42 -37.69 2.12
CA ILE A 248 -28.09 -38.05 3.51
C ILE A 248 -26.71 -37.47 3.82
N SER A 249 -26.64 -36.62 4.84
CA SER A 249 -25.40 -36.07 5.40
C SER A 249 -25.39 -36.27 6.91
N TYR A 250 -24.21 -36.54 7.46
CA TYR A 250 -23.99 -36.63 8.89
C TYR A 250 -23.18 -35.41 9.33
N ASP A 251 -23.66 -34.72 10.36
CA ASP A 251 -22.87 -33.68 11.00
C ASP A 251 -21.71 -34.32 11.77
N THR A 252 -20.51 -33.75 11.62
CA THR A 252 -19.26 -34.18 12.27
C THR A 252 -18.76 -33.13 13.23
#